data_AF-A0A803PKK6-F1
#
_entry.id   AF-A0A803PKK6-F1
#
_cell.length_a   1.000
_cell.length_b   1.000
_cell.length_c   1.000
_cell.angle_alpha   90.00
_cell.angle_beta   90.00
_cell.angle_gamma   90.00
#
_symmetry.space_group_name_H-M   'P 1'
#
loop_
_entity.id
_entity.type
_entity.pdbx_description
1 polymer ?
#
loop_
_entity_poly.entity_id
_entity_poly.type
_entity_poly.pdbx_seq_one_letter_code
_entity_poly.pdbx_strand_id
1 'polypeptide(L)'
;MLYIDNEMIAATDSELSFLICRFQTVAYLQQIWWFEVDGEVEFPFPPGTYSLYFRLQLGRASKRFGRRVCNTERVHGWDLKPVRFQLWTSDGQSATSQFFLTEPGRWNLYRAGEFVVDNAHVSTKIKFSMTQIDCTHTKGGLCLDSVLILPSQFRERLKHF
;
A
#
# COMPACT_ATOMS: atom_id res chain seq x y z
N MET A 1 -7.30 -8.79 11.06
CA MET A 1 -5.90 -8.96 10.60
C MET A 1 -5.94 -9.63 9.23
N LEU A 2 -5.42 -8.96 8.21
CA LEU A 2 -5.22 -9.51 6.87
C LEU A 2 -3.73 -9.76 6.70
N TYR A 3 -3.36 -11.03 6.52
CA TYR A 3 -1.99 -11.40 6.14
C TYR A 3 -1.86 -11.34 4.62
N ILE A 4 -0.79 -10.70 4.18
CA ILE A 4 -0.47 -10.61 2.78
C ILE A 4 0.56 -11.69 2.44
N ASP A 5 0.14 -12.71 1.69
CA ASP A 5 1.06 -13.64 1.02
C ASP A 5 1.63 -12.95 -0.23
N ASN A 6 2.92 -12.61 -0.20
CA ASN A 6 3.58 -11.79 -1.22
C ASN A 6 4.22 -12.67 -2.30
N GLU A 7 3.69 -12.65 -3.52
CA GLU A 7 4.47 -12.96 -4.73
C GLU A 7 5.04 -11.66 -5.30
N MET A 8 6.36 -11.48 -5.23
CA MET A 8 6.99 -10.32 -5.85
C MET A 8 7.10 -10.51 -7.36
N ILE A 9 6.43 -9.64 -8.12
CA ILE A 9 6.65 -9.53 -9.57
C ILE A 9 7.59 -8.36 -9.80
N ALA A 10 8.89 -8.65 -9.87
CA ALA A 10 9.87 -7.67 -10.31
C ALA A 10 9.68 -7.39 -11.80
N ALA A 11 9.18 -6.20 -12.15
CA ALA A 11 9.16 -5.72 -13.52
C ALA A 11 10.39 -4.82 -13.72
N THR A 12 11.50 -5.41 -14.12
CA THR A 12 12.70 -4.66 -14.54
C THR A 12 12.50 -4.25 -16.00
N ASP A 13 12.06 -3.03 -16.24
CA ASP A 13 12.26 -2.44 -17.57
C ASP A 13 13.66 -1.82 -17.61
N SER A 14 14.35 -1.96 -18.73
CA SER A 14 15.76 -1.56 -18.93
C SER A 14 16.06 -0.08 -18.67
N GLU A 15 15.03 0.76 -18.52
CA GLU A 15 15.15 2.17 -18.12
C GLU A 15 14.56 2.50 -16.73
N LEU A 16 13.80 1.60 -16.10
CA LEU A 16 13.02 1.88 -14.90
C LEU A 16 12.90 0.64 -14.01
N SER A 17 13.80 0.47 -13.05
CA SER A 17 13.68 -0.58 -12.03
C SER A 17 12.60 -0.23 -11.01
N PHE A 18 11.33 -0.54 -11.32
CA PHE A 18 10.22 -0.48 -10.37
C PHE A 18 9.99 -1.87 -9.76
N LEU A 19 9.94 -1.96 -8.43
CA LEU A 19 9.61 -3.21 -7.74
C LEU A 19 8.15 -3.14 -7.31
N ILE A 20 7.32 -3.86 -8.03
CA ILE A 20 5.88 -3.91 -7.79
C ILE A 20 5.56 -5.21 -7.04
N CYS A 21 5.20 -5.12 -5.76
CA CYS A 21 4.62 -6.25 -5.04
C CYS A 21 3.11 -6.26 -5.31
N ARG A 22 2.70 -7.01 -6.34
CA ARG A 22 1.29 -7.13 -6.76
C ARG A 22 0.66 -8.34 -6.08
N PHE A 23 -0.50 -8.15 -5.46
CA PHE A 23 -1.33 -9.28 -5.03
C PHE A 23 -2.06 -9.84 -6.25
N GLN A 24 -2.17 -11.16 -6.37
CA GLN A 24 -2.94 -11.78 -7.46
C GLN A 24 -4.43 -11.40 -7.41
N THR A 25 -4.91 -10.92 -6.25
CA THR A 25 -6.30 -10.52 -6.03
C THR A 25 -6.39 -9.25 -5.18
N VAL A 26 -7.38 -8.41 -5.48
CA VAL A 26 -7.70 -7.22 -4.68
C VAL A 26 -8.49 -7.67 -3.45
N ALA A 27 -8.00 -7.34 -2.26
CA ALA A 27 -8.75 -7.56 -1.02
C ALA A 27 -9.81 -6.47 -0.85
N TYR A 28 -11.06 -6.85 -0.62
CA TYR A 28 -12.16 -5.92 -0.30
C TYR A 28 -12.66 -6.14 1.11
N LEU A 29 -12.51 -5.12 1.96
CA LEU A 29 -12.97 -5.12 3.33
C LEU A 29 -14.43 -4.67 3.42
N GLN A 30 -15.31 -5.57 3.83
CA GLN A 30 -16.74 -5.26 3.98
C GLN A 30 -17.04 -4.46 5.24
N GLN A 31 -16.63 -4.95 6.41
CA GLN A 31 -16.84 -4.29 7.71
C GLN A 31 -15.85 -4.80 8.76
N ILE A 32 -15.31 -3.92 9.60
CA ILE A 32 -14.45 -4.27 10.74
C ILE A 32 -14.44 -3.19 11.82
N TRP A 33 -14.06 -3.56 13.05
CA TRP A 33 -13.87 -2.61 14.16
C TRP A 33 -12.41 -2.15 14.28
N TRP A 34 -11.47 -3.08 14.23
CA TRP A 34 -10.03 -2.81 14.25
C TRP A 34 -9.39 -3.30 12.95
N PHE A 35 -8.59 -2.47 12.30
CA PHE A 35 -8.01 -2.79 11.00
C PHE A 35 -6.49 -2.93 11.10
N GLU A 36 -5.97 -4.01 10.52
CA GLU A 36 -4.55 -4.33 10.47
C GLU A 36 -4.25 -5.20 9.25
N VAL A 37 -3.24 -4.76 8.52
CA VAL A 37 -2.64 -5.42 7.36
C VAL A 37 -1.14 -5.47 7.62
N ASP A 38 -0.55 -6.65 7.50
CA ASP A 38 0.88 -6.87 7.65
C ASP A 38 1.42 -7.66 6.46
N GLY A 39 2.66 -7.34 6.07
CA GLY A 39 3.38 -8.08 5.07
C GLY A 39 4.89 -7.92 5.22
N GLU A 40 5.61 -8.87 4.64
CA GLU A 40 7.06 -8.81 4.56
C GLU A 40 7.55 -9.30 3.20
N VAL A 41 8.65 -8.72 2.76
CA VAL A 41 9.25 -9.05 1.47
C VAL A 41 10.76 -8.97 1.57
N GLU A 42 11.46 -9.84 0.84
CA GLU A 42 12.91 -9.88 0.82
C GLU A 42 13.39 -9.90 -0.63
N PHE A 43 14.29 -8.97 -0.97
CA PHE A 43 14.77 -8.82 -2.34
C PHE A 43 16.17 -8.17 -2.39
N PRO A 44 17.04 -8.55 -3.34
CA PRO A 44 18.34 -7.90 -3.55
C PRO A 44 18.17 -6.59 -4.33
N PHE A 45 17.74 -5.54 -3.62
CA PHE A 45 17.57 -4.21 -4.23
C PHE A 45 18.92 -3.64 -4.71
N PRO A 46 18.97 -2.98 -5.87
CA PRO A 46 20.10 -2.14 -6.23
C PRO A 46 20.29 -1.01 -5.20
N PRO A 47 21.52 -0.50 -5.00
CA PRO A 47 21.75 0.61 -4.08
C PRO A 47 20.96 1.84 -4.47
N GLY A 48 20.38 2.53 -3.49
CA GLY A 48 19.58 3.73 -3.70
C GLY A 48 18.52 3.96 -2.64
N THR A 49 17.79 5.06 -2.76
CA THR A 49 16.65 5.40 -1.88
C THR A 49 15.34 4.95 -2.51
N TYR A 50 14.53 4.24 -1.73
CA TYR A 50 13.24 3.70 -2.16
C TYR A 50 12.13 4.19 -1.25
N SER A 51 10.94 4.37 -1.83
CA SER A 51 9.71 4.68 -1.13
C SER A 51 8.74 3.52 -1.21
N LEU A 52 8.08 3.21 -0.08
CA LEU A 52 7.02 2.20 0.00
C LEU A 52 5.64 2.86 -0.02
N TYR A 53 4.73 2.34 -0.85
CA TYR A 53 3.36 2.84 -1.00
C TYR A 53 2.33 1.72 -0.92
N PHE A 54 1.19 2.01 -0.31
CA PHE A 54 -0.01 1.19 -0.38
C PHE A 54 -0.95 1.74 -1.44
N ARG A 55 -1.40 0.88 -2.36
CA ARG A 55 -2.42 1.23 -3.37
C ARG A 55 -3.80 0.86 -2.86
N LEU A 56 -4.58 1.89 -2.54
CA LEU A 56 -5.88 1.77 -1.87
C LEU A 56 -6.99 2.43 -2.69
N GLN A 57 -8.22 1.93 -2.55
CA GLN A 57 -9.42 2.59 -3.05
C GLN A 57 -10.51 2.52 -1.99
N LEU A 58 -11.15 3.65 -1.71
CA LEU A 58 -12.41 3.65 -0.97
C LEU A 58 -13.57 3.41 -1.95
N GLY A 59 -14.29 2.32 -1.71
CA GLY A 59 -15.31 1.75 -2.58
C GLY A 59 -14.81 0.49 -3.29
N ARG A 60 -15.63 -0.03 -4.19
CA ARG A 60 -15.25 -1.16 -5.06
C ARG A 60 -15.66 -0.90 -6.49
N ALA A 61 -14.85 -1.42 -7.42
CA ALA A 61 -15.21 -1.42 -8.83
C ALA A 61 -16.53 -2.20 -9.04
N SER A 62 -17.45 -1.62 -9.78
CA SER A 62 -18.71 -2.24 -10.18
C SER A 62 -19.08 -1.83 -11.60
N LYS A 63 -20.04 -2.52 -12.22
CA LYS A 63 -20.57 -2.17 -13.53
C LYS A 63 -22.00 -1.70 -13.38
N ARG A 64 -22.33 -0.54 -13.93
CA ARG A 64 -23.70 -0.02 -14.00
C ARG A 64 -23.99 0.38 -15.44
N PHE A 65 -25.00 -0.24 -16.05
CA PHE A 65 -25.36 -0.03 -17.47
C PHE A 65 -24.17 -0.15 -18.44
N GLY A 66 -23.31 -1.16 -18.23
CA GLY A 66 -22.12 -1.39 -19.07
C GLY A 66 -20.94 -0.42 -18.82
N ARG A 67 -21.11 0.64 -18.03
CA ARG A 67 -20.03 1.55 -17.64
C ARG A 67 -19.37 1.10 -16.34
N ARG A 68 -18.03 1.19 -16.27
CA ARG A 68 -17.27 0.96 -15.04
C ARG A 68 -17.52 2.13 -14.08
N VAL A 69 -18.03 1.83 -12.90
CA VAL A 69 -18.32 2.81 -11.85
C VAL A 69 -17.73 2.32 -10.52
N CYS A 70 -17.49 3.22 -9.57
CA CYS A 70 -17.12 2.83 -8.21
C CYS A 70 -18.34 2.88 -7.30
N ASN A 71 -18.67 1.77 -6.64
CA ASN A 71 -19.71 1.76 -5.61
C ASN A 71 -19.06 2.12 -4.27
N THR A 72 -19.57 3.20 -3.66
CA THR A 72 -19.08 3.77 -2.40
C THR A 72 -20.09 3.63 -1.25
N GLU A 73 -21.22 2.94 -1.44
CA GLU A 73 -22.32 2.82 -0.47
C GLU A 73 -21.89 2.20 0.88
N ARG A 74 -20.86 1.35 0.84
CA ARG A 74 -20.31 0.68 2.03
C ARG A 74 -19.12 1.40 2.64
N VAL A 75 -18.70 2.54 2.09
CA VAL A 75 -17.56 3.33 2.62
C VAL A 75 -18.01 4.07 3.87
N HIS A 76 -17.37 3.79 5.00
CA HIS A 76 -17.62 4.48 6.28
C HIS A 76 -16.45 4.31 7.25
N GLY A 77 -16.31 5.25 8.20
CA GLY A 77 -15.45 5.13 9.39
C GLY A 77 -13.94 5.39 9.20
N TRP A 78 -13.48 5.61 7.97
CA TRP A 78 -12.04 5.82 7.67
C TRP A 78 -11.53 7.25 7.89
N ASP A 79 -12.44 8.21 7.97
CA ASP A 79 -12.19 9.65 8.12
C ASP A 79 -12.16 10.10 9.59
N LEU A 80 -12.50 9.21 10.53
CA LEU A 80 -12.58 9.54 11.96
C LEU A 80 -11.20 9.63 12.64
N LYS A 81 -10.25 8.78 12.23
CA LYS A 81 -8.87 8.77 12.72
C LYS A 81 -7.92 8.53 11.57
N PRO A 82 -6.66 8.97 11.64
CA PRO A 82 -5.72 8.65 10.59
C PRO A 82 -5.35 7.16 10.63
N VAL A 83 -5.26 6.56 9.45
CA VAL A 83 -4.61 5.25 9.26
C VAL A 83 -3.10 5.45 9.36
N ARG A 84 -2.44 4.56 10.09
CA ARG A 84 -0.99 4.52 10.24
C ARG A 84 -0.38 3.54 9.25
N PHE A 85 0.65 3.98 8.55
CA PHE A 85 1.43 3.16 7.63
C PHE A 85 2.87 3.12 8.13
N GLN A 86 3.47 1.94 8.10
CA GLN A 86 4.79 1.72 8.68
C GLN A 86 5.64 0.81 7.81
N LEU A 87 6.96 0.98 7.91
CA LEU A 87 7.93 0.04 7.37
C LEU A 87 9.12 -0.12 8.31
N TRP A 88 9.76 -1.28 8.23
CA TRP A 88 11.00 -1.62 8.91
C TRP A 88 11.88 -2.42 7.96
N THR A 89 13.19 -2.24 8.05
CA THR A 89 14.17 -2.99 7.27
C THR A 89 15.05 -3.85 8.18
N SER A 90 15.65 -4.91 7.65
CA SER A 90 16.53 -5.82 8.39
C SER A 90 17.79 -5.16 8.95
N ASP A 91 18.23 -4.05 8.35
CA ASP A 91 19.36 -3.23 8.80
C ASP A 91 18.96 -2.16 9.84
N GLY A 92 17.70 -2.15 10.29
CA GLY A 92 17.23 -1.36 11.43
C GLY A 92 16.62 0.00 11.07
N GLN A 93 16.47 0.34 9.78
CA GLN A 93 15.72 1.54 9.41
C GLN A 93 14.22 1.34 9.66
N SER A 94 13.53 2.44 9.95
CA SER A 94 12.08 2.43 10.09
C SER A 94 11.48 3.78 9.70
N ALA A 95 10.25 3.76 9.21
CA ALA A 95 9.50 4.96 8.91
C ALA A 95 8.02 4.76 9.24
N THR A 96 7.34 5.87 9.53
CA THR A 96 5.90 5.87 9.83
C THR A 96 5.26 7.13 9.27
N SER A 97 4.07 6.97 8.69
CA SER A 97 3.24 8.05 8.20
C SER A 97 1.78 7.82 8.59
N GLN A 98 0.98 8.89 8.53
CA GLN A 98 -0.41 8.86 8.93
C GLN A 98 -1.27 9.67 7.96
N PHE A 99 -2.36 9.07 7.48
CA PHE A 99 -3.29 9.71 6.55
C PHE A 99 -4.73 9.41 6.90
N PHE A 100 -5.62 10.38 6.73
CA PHE A 100 -7.04 10.12 6.65
C PHE A 100 -7.38 9.58 5.26
N LEU A 101 -8.25 8.57 5.17
CA LEU A 101 -8.77 8.11 3.88
C LEU A 101 -10.11 8.79 3.64
N THR A 102 -10.12 9.81 2.80
CA THR A 102 -11.29 10.69 2.59
C THR A 102 -11.79 10.74 1.15
N GLU A 103 -11.04 10.18 0.19
CA GLU A 103 -11.32 10.29 -1.24
C GLU A 103 -11.87 8.98 -1.82
N PRO A 104 -13.20 8.80 -1.86
CA PRO A 104 -13.83 7.64 -2.47
C PRO A 104 -13.80 7.67 -4.00
N GLY A 105 -13.88 6.50 -4.61
CA GLY A 105 -14.08 6.36 -6.05
C GLY A 105 -12.81 6.27 -6.90
N ARG A 106 -11.63 6.56 -6.34
CA ARG A 106 -10.35 6.53 -7.05
C ARG A 106 -9.33 5.64 -6.35
N TRP A 107 -8.34 5.18 -7.11
CA TRP A 107 -7.17 4.53 -6.56
C TRP A 107 -6.17 5.60 -6.14
N ASN A 108 -5.64 5.47 -4.93
CA ASN A 108 -4.70 6.41 -4.33
C ASN A 108 -3.47 5.66 -3.82
N LEU A 109 -2.32 6.33 -3.86
CA LEU A 109 -1.06 5.82 -3.33
C LEU A 109 -0.73 6.49 -1.99
N TYR A 110 -0.75 5.70 -0.91
CA TYR A 110 -0.43 6.17 0.43
C TYR A 110 0.98 5.74 0.80
N ARG A 111 1.87 6.71 1.01
CA ARG A 111 3.29 6.45 1.28
C ARG A 111 3.50 6.03 2.72
N ALA A 112 4.09 4.87 2.99
CA ALA A 112 4.48 4.46 4.34
C ALA A 112 5.76 5.16 4.82
N GLY A 113 6.74 5.31 3.92
CA GLY A 113 8.02 5.89 4.26
C GLY A 113 9.06 5.75 3.15
N GLU A 114 10.31 6.04 3.51
CA GLU A 114 11.51 5.80 2.70
C GLU A 114 12.49 4.91 3.45
N PHE A 115 13.31 4.18 2.70
CA PHE A 115 14.46 3.45 3.20
C PHE A 115 15.60 3.53 2.17
N VAL A 116 16.83 3.32 2.63
CA VAL A 116 18.04 3.34 1.81
C VAL A 116 18.59 1.93 1.68
N VAL A 117 19.12 1.59 0.52
CA VAL A 117 19.85 0.36 0.27
C VAL A 117 21.29 0.73 -0.06
N ASP A 118 22.24 0.32 0.77
CA ASP A 118 23.65 0.66 0.58
C ASP A 118 24.42 -0.40 -0.22
N ASN A 119 24.03 -1.67 -0.14
CA ASN A 119 24.77 -2.79 -0.72
C ASN A 119 23.88 -3.66 -1.64
N ALA A 120 24.25 -3.71 -2.91
CA ALA A 120 23.56 -4.49 -3.95
C ALA A 120 23.60 -6.01 -3.73
N HIS A 121 24.55 -6.49 -2.93
CA HIS A 121 24.87 -7.92 -2.82
C HIS A 121 24.15 -8.61 -1.65
N VAL A 122 23.38 -7.86 -0.86
CA VAL A 122 22.63 -8.39 0.29
C VAL A 122 21.14 -8.16 0.07
N SER A 123 20.34 -9.20 0.27
CA SER A 123 18.89 -9.05 0.26
C SER A 123 18.46 -8.09 1.38
N THR A 124 17.64 -7.11 1.03
CA THR A 124 17.01 -6.24 2.03
C THR A 124 15.65 -6.84 2.36
N LYS A 125 15.47 -7.26 3.61
CA LYS A 125 14.15 -7.67 4.10
C LYS A 125 13.41 -6.44 4.62
N ILE A 126 12.20 -6.25 4.13
CA ILE A 126 11.32 -5.13 4.45
C ILE A 126 10.04 -5.70 5.04
N LYS A 127 9.70 -5.26 6.25
CA LYS A 127 8.38 -5.46 6.86
C LYS A 127 7.59 -4.19 6.70
N PHE A 128 6.28 -4.31 6.48
CA PHE A 128 5.39 -3.17 6.37
C PHE A 128 4.05 -3.47 6.99
N SER A 129 3.39 -2.42 7.48
CA SER A 129 2.05 -2.52 8.03
C SER A 129 1.17 -1.32 7.72
N MET A 130 -0.13 -1.55 7.70
CA MET A 130 -1.17 -0.53 7.63
C MET A 130 -2.20 -0.82 8.72
N THR A 131 -2.33 0.09 9.68
CA THR A 131 -3.15 -0.12 10.88
C THR A 131 -4.06 1.07 11.17
N GLN A 132 -5.28 0.78 11.61
CA GLN A 132 -6.19 1.75 12.18
C GLN A 132 -6.99 1.07 13.29
N ILE A 133 -6.50 1.23 14.52
CA ILE A 133 -7.14 0.67 15.70
C ILE A 133 -8.06 1.76 16.26
N ASP A 134 -9.34 1.64 15.93
CA ASP A 134 -10.37 2.52 16.48
C ASP A 134 -11.65 1.74 16.75
N CYS A 135 -11.87 1.33 18.00
CA CYS A 135 -13.02 0.53 18.36
C CYS A 135 -14.29 1.36 18.60
N THR A 136 -14.29 2.66 18.29
CA THR A 136 -15.47 3.51 18.50
C THR A 136 -16.53 3.36 17.41
N HIS A 137 -16.12 3.01 16.18
CA HIS A 137 -17.01 2.89 15.03
C HIS A 137 -16.55 1.77 14.09
N THR A 138 -17.51 1.15 13.42
CA THR A 138 -17.22 0.22 12.32
C THR A 138 -16.65 0.97 11.12
N LYS A 139 -15.90 0.23 10.31
CA LYS A 139 -15.26 0.73 9.09
C LYS A 139 -15.49 -0.26 7.98
N GLY A 140 -15.68 0.22 6.77
CA GLY A 140 -15.96 -0.66 5.63
C GLY A 140 -15.70 0.00 4.30
N GLY A 141 -15.75 -0.79 3.24
CA GLY A 141 -15.63 -0.30 1.88
C GLY A 141 -14.20 0.07 1.48
N LEU A 142 -13.17 -0.59 2.00
CA LEU A 142 -11.78 -0.38 1.57
C LEU A 142 -11.34 -1.52 0.64
N CYS A 143 -10.82 -1.15 -0.52
CA CYS A 143 -10.06 -2.02 -1.42
C CYS A 143 -8.55 -1.81 -1.21
N LEU A 144 -7.83 -2.91 -1.03
CA LEU A 144 -6.37 -2.97 -1.02
C LEU A 144 -5.91 -3.79 -2.22
N ASP A 145 -5.10 -3.19 -3.09
CA ASP A 145 -4.64 -3.83 -4.34
C ASP A 145 -3.19 -4.31 -4.28
N SER A 146 -2.26 -3.45 -3.84
CA SER A 146 -0.83 -3.76 -3.90
C SER A 146 0.00 -2.91 -2.94
N VAL A 147 1.21 -3.38 -2.67
CA VAL A 147 2.28 -2.58 -2.05
C VAL A 147 3.37 -2.34 -3.10
N LEU A 148 3.75 -1.08 -3.30
CA LEU A 148 4.70 -0.67 -4.32
C LEU A 148 5.99 -0.18 -3.65
N ILE A 149 7.14 -0.66 -4.13
CA ILE A 149 8.45 -0.19 -3.70
C ILE A 149 9.14 0.44 -4.92
N LEU A 150 9.29 1.76 -4.87
CA LEU A 150 9.70 2.54 -6.04
C LEU A 150 10.93 3.38 -5.68
N PRO A 151 11.94 3.49 -6.56
CA PRO A 151 13.05 4.41 -6.34
C PRO A 151 12.50 5.83 -6.14
N SER A 152 12.94 6.52 -5.09
CA SER A 152 12.37 7.80 -4.67
C SER A 152 12.50 8.91 -5.71
N GLN A 153 13.48 8.81 -6.61
CA GLN A 153 13.64 9.72 -7.76
C GLN A 153 12.42 9.75 -8.71
N PHE A 154 11.55 8.72 -8.67
CA PHE A 154 10.34 8.67 -9.50
C PHE A 154 9.11 9.29 -8.82
N ARG A 155 9.26 9.88 -7.62
CA ARG A 155 8.18 10.49 -6.86
C ARG A 155 7.36 11.52 -7.65
N GLU A 156 7.99 12.29 -8.54
CA GLU A 156 7.29 13.29 -9.35
C GLU A 156 6.37 12.68 -10.42
N ARG A 157 6.74 11.51 -10.96
CA ARG A 157 5.97 10.82 -12.01
C ARG A 157 4.74 10.09 -11.47
N LEU A 158 4.69 9.84 -10.17
CA LEU A 158 3.56 9.17 -9.50
C LEU A 158 2.32 10.06 -9.36
N LYS A 159 2.44 11.37 -9.60
CA LYS A 159 1.29 12.31 -9.58
C LYS A 159 0.29 12.08 -10.74
N HIS A 160 0.63 11.20 -11.69
CA HIS A 160 -0.17 10.93 -12.89
C HIS A 160 -0.88 9.55 -12.89
N PHE A 161 -0.78 8.77 -11.82
CA PHE A 161 -1.43 7.46 -11.68
C PHE A 161 -2.76 7.51 -10.93
#